data_AF-A0A0F9T360-F1
#
_entry.id   AF-A0A0F9T360-F1
#
_cell.length_a   1.000
_cell.length_b   1.000
_cell.length_c   1.000
_cell.angle_alpha   90.00
_cell.angle_beta   90.00
_cell.angle_gamma   90.00
#
_symmetry.space_group_name_H-M   'P 1'
#
loop_
_entity.id
_entity.type
_entity.pdbx_description
1 polymer ?
#
loop_
_entity_poly.entity_id
_entity_poly.type
_entity_poly.pdbx_seq_one_letter_code
_entity_poly.pdbx_strand_id
1 'polypeptide(L)'
;MAKKLVFPNTPTVGGGTIQINQLNNQVNSLQASIGAYQQQIKQLTDENVQLKALIPGLQQQVQDLTQHNSMLQQQITPLQAQLTKLQEKIEYKEKRIDELQQPKAVMPSSLAQGITSQTPDFSASPSLTPAATPTPTPPAKTGTVRRMCPNCNAAGFAVKEVEDKTRIISYIPKPIYAKKLVCTKCGFEF
;
A
#
# COMPACT_ATOMS: atom_id res chain seq x y z
N MET A 1 -52.91 91.23 42.94
CA MET A 1 -51.60 90.59 42.68
C MET A 1 -51.77 89.08 42.80
N ALA A 2 -51.77 88.34 41.69
CA ALA A 2 -51.92 86.88 41.70
C ALA A 2 -50.53 86.23 41.56
N LYS A 3 -50.09 85.53 42.61
CA LYS A 3 -48.85 84.73 42.61
C LYS A 3 -49.12 83.43 41.86
N LYS A 4 -48.63 83.30 40.63
CA LYS A 4 -48.59 82.03 39.89
C LYS A 4 -47.65 81.06 40.63
N LEU A 5 -48.21 80.00 41.18
CA LEU A 5 -47.45 78.82 41.63
C LEU A 5 -46.95 78.08 40.40
N VAL A 6 -45.65 78.18 40.14
CA VAL A 6 -44.95 77.36 39.15
C VAL A 6 -44.52 76.08 39.87
N PHE A 7 -45.13 74.95 39.52
CA PHE A 7 -44.68 73.63 39.98
C PHE A 7 -43.51 73.16 39.10
N PRO A 8 -42.40 72.67 39.70
CA PRO A 8 -41.28 72.13 38.93
C PRO A 8 -41.66 70.79 38.30
N ASN A 9 -41.58 70.70 36.97
CA ASN A 9 -41.62 69.44 36.23
C ASN A 9 -40.41 68.59 36.61
N THR A 10 -40.64 67.38 37.11
CA THR A 10 -39.58 66.42 37.44
C THR A 10 -39.19 65.60 36.19
N PRO A 11 -37.90 65.50 35.83
CA PRO A 11 -37.43 64.79 34.63
C PRO A 11 -37.12 63.30 34.90
N THR A 12 -37.92 62.60 35.70
CA THR A 12 -37.61 61.22 36.14
C THR A 12 -38.11 60.12 35.19
N VAL A 13 -39.01 60.43 34.26
CA VAL A 13 -39.63 59.42 33.37
C VAL A 13 -38.69 59.00 32.21
N GLY A 14 -37.82 59.89 31.73
CA GLY A 14 -36.97 59.64 30.55
C GLY A 14 -35.84 58.63 30.77
N GLY A 15 -35.25 58.56 31.97
CA GLY A 15 -34.15 57.63 32.28
C GLY A 15 -34.62 56.17 32.38
N GLY A 16 -35.74 55.93 33.07
CA GLY A 16 -36.32 54.59 33.20
C GLY A 16 -36.76 54.01 31.86
N THR A 17 -37.30 54.84 30.95
CA THR A 17 -37.68 54.39 29.60
C THR A 17 -36.49 53.95 28.75
N ILE A 18 -35.32 54.59 28.88
CA ILE A 18 -34.12 54.18 28.13
C ILE A 18 -33.62 52.82 28.62
N GLN A 19 -33.60 52.62 29.94
CA GLN A 19 -33.15 51.36 30.55
C GLN A 19 -34.07 50.20 30.20
N ILE A 20 -35.39 50.42 30.17
CA ILE A 20 -36.38 49.44 29.72
C ILE A 20 -36.14 49.04 28.27
N ASN A 21 -35.89 50.00 27.36
CA ASN A 21 -35.62 49.71 25.96
C ASN A 21 -34.32 48.90 25.77
N GLN A 22 -33.27 49.21 26.53
CA GLN A 22 -32.02 48.46 26.50
C GLN A 22 -32.21 47.01 26.97
N LEU A 23 -32.90 46.81 28.09
CA LEU A 23 -33.24 45.48 28.60
C LEU A 23 -34.08 44.70 27.59
N ASN A 24 -35.05 45.35 26.94
CA ASN A 24 -35.91 44.69 25.95
C ASN A 24 -35.11 44.22 24.72
N ASN A 25 -34.17 45.05 24.25
CA ASN A 25 -33.25 44.67 23.17
C ASN A 25 -32.34 43.50 23.57
N GLN A 26 -31.83 43.49 24.81
CA GLN A 26 -31.04 42.38 25.33
C GLN A 26 -31.87 41.09 25.38
N VAL A 27 -33.09 41.14 25.92
CA VAL A 27 -34.01 39.99 25.96
C VAL A 27 -34.26 39.46 24.55
N ASN A 28 -34.55 40.32 23.57
CA ASN A 28 -34.75 39.90 22.18
C ASN A 28 -33.50 39.24 21.58
N SER A 29 -32.31 39.77 21.86
CA SER A 29 -31.06 39.18 21.38
C SER A 29 -30.76 37.81 22.01
N LEU A 30 -31.09 37.64 23.29
CA LEU A 30 -30.93 36.39 24.01
C LEU A 30 -31.95 35.37 23.51
N GLN A 31 -33.20 35.78 23.26
CA GLN A 31 -34.24 34.94 22.67
C GLN A 31 -33.82 34.40 21.31
N ALA A 32 -33.27 35.26 20.44
CA ALA A 32 -32.75 34.85 19.14
C ALA A 32 -31.59 33.86 19.26
N SER A 33 -30.65 34.11 20.19
CA SER A 33 -29.51 33.22 20.46
C SER A 33 -29.97 31.85 20.96
N ILE A 34 -30.94 31.80 21.86
CA ILE A 34 -31.56 30.56 22.36
C ILE A 34 -32.18 29.78 21.20
N GLY A 35 -32.91 30.46 20.31
CA GLY A 35 -33.48 29.82 19.12
C GLY A 35 -32.41 29.21 18.21
N ALA A 36 -31.30 29.92 17.98
CA ALA A 36 -30.18 29.41 17.18
C ALA A 36 -29.54 28.17 17.83
N TYR A 37 -29.26 28.22 19.13
CA TYR A 37 -28.68 27.08 19.85
C TYR A 37 -29.62 25.87 19.89
N GLN A 38 -30.94 26.07 20.01
CA GLN A 38 -31.90 24.97 19.94
C GLN A 38 -31.89 24.26 18.57
N GLN A 39 -31.75 25.02 17.48
CA GLN A 39 -31.62 24.44 16.14
C GLN A 39 -30.31 23.67 15.98
N GLN A 40 -29.20 24.22 16.48
CA GLN A 40 -27.91 23.54 16.45
C GLN A 40 -27.93 22.24 17.27
N ILE A 41 -28.54 22.25 18.45
CA ILE A 41 -28.71 21.04 19.28
C ILE A 41 -29.53 19.98 18.52
N LYS A 42 -30.60 20.39 17.82
CA LYS A 42 -31.40 19.48 16.99
C LYS A 42 -30.56 18.83 15.90
N GLN A 43 -29.82 19.61 15.13
CA GLN A 43 -28.95 19.12 14.06
C GLN A 43 -27.91 18.12 14.59
N LEU A 44 -27.20 18.50 15.66
CA LEU A 44 -26.20 17.62 16.28
C LEU A 44 -26.82 16.33 16.84
N THR A 45 -28.03 16.40 17.37
CA THR A 45 -28.76 15.24 17.87
C THR A 45 -29.10 14.29 16.72
N ASP A 46 -29.61 14.81 15.61
CA ASP A 46 -29.95 14.02 14.42
C ASP A 46 -28.71 13.36 13.80
N GLU A 47 -27.59 14.10 13.69
CA GLU A 47 -26.30 13.55 13.26
C GLU A 47 -25.82 12.44 14.20
N ASN A 48 -25.96 12.62 15.52
CA ASN A 48 -25.56 11.61 16.50
C ASN A 48 -26.37 10.32 16.35
N VAL A 49 -27.68 10.43 16.08
CA VAL A 49 -28.56 9.29 15.83
C VAL A 49 -28.14 8.57 14.55
N GLN A 50 -27.86 9.29 13.47
CA GLN A 50 -27.41 8.70 12.21
C GLN A 50 -26.08 7.96 12.36
N LEU A 51 -25.10 8.59 13.03
CA LEU A 51 -23.80 7.97 13.30
C LEU A 51 -23.94 6.71 14.15
N LYS A 52 -24.77 6.75 15.20
CA LYS A 52 -25.05 5.57 16.04
C LYS A 52 -25.71 4.44 15.26
N ALA A 53 -26.57 4.75 14.29
CA ALA A 53 -27.18 3.75 13.43
C ALA A 53 -26.19 3.11 12.44
N LEU A 54 -25.12 3.82 12.06
CA LEU A 54 -24.10 3.30 11.13
C LEU A 54 -23.08 2.37 11.80
N ILE A 55 -22.77 2.59 13.08
CA ILE A 55 -21.77 1.82 13.84
C ILE A 55 -22.00 0.29 13.76
N PRO A 56 -23.22 -0.24 14.01
CA PRO A 56 -23.45 -1.69 13.93
C PRO A 56 -23.18 -2.28 12.54
N GLY A 57 -23.55 -1.56 11.48
CA GLY A 57 -23.32 -2.02 10.11
C GLY A 57 -21.83 -2.10 9.77
N LEU A 58 -21.05 -1.11 10.19
CA LEU A 58 -19.59 -1.12 10.03
C LEU A 58 -18.93 -2.21 10.88
N GLN A 59 -19.42 -2.44 12.11
CA GLN A 59 -18.93 -3.53 12.97
C GLN A 59 -19.16 -4.89 12.33
N GLN A 60 -20.35 -5.12 11.75
CA GLN A 60 -20.64 -6.36 11.04
C GLN A 60 -19.72 -6.55 9.83
N GLN A 61 -19.53 -5.50 9.03
CA GLN A 61 -18.65 -5.57 7.86
C GLN A 61 -17.20 -5.92 8.23
N VAL A 62 -16.69 -5.36 9.33
CA VAL A 62 -15.35 -5.70 9.85
C VAL A 62 -15.29 -7.16 10.29
N GLN A 63 -16.33 -7.66 10.94
CA GLN A 63 -16.39 -9.06 11.38
C GLN A 63 -16.39 -10.03 10.19
N ASP A 64 -17.21 -9.75 9.18
CA ASP A 64 -17.30 -10.55 7.96
C ASP A 64 -15.96 -10.58 7.20
N LEU A 65 -15.33 -9.41 7.02
CA LEU A 65 -14.01 -9.30 6.36
C LEU A 65 -12.91 -10.02 7.15
N THR A 66 -12.99 -10.01 8.47
CA THR A 66 -12.04 -10.72 9.34
C THR A 66 -12.21 -12.23 9.20
N GLN A 67 -13.45 -12.73 9.16
CA GLN A 67 -13.74 -14.14 8.94
C GLN A 67 -13.27 -14.61 7.55
N HIS A 68 -13.54 -13.81 6.50
CA HIS A 68 -13.06 -14.10 5.15
C HIS A 68 -11.54 -14.16 5.09
N ASN A 69 -10.83 -13.22 5.71
CA ASN A 69 -9.37 -13.25 5.77
C ASN A 69 -8.86 -14.50 6.49
N SER A 70 -9.47 -14.88 7.62
CA SER A 70 -9.09 -16.10 8.33
C SER A 70 -9.27 -17.35 7.45
N MET A 71 -10.38 -17.45 6.73
CA MET A 71 -10.65 -18.56 5.81
C MET A 71 -9.63 -18.62 4.67
N LEU A 72 -9.30 -17.48 4.05
CA LEU A 72 -8.28 -17.41 2.99
C LEU A 72 -6.89 -17.80 3.54
N GLN A 73 -6.53 -17.31 4.73
CA GLN A 73 -5.27 -17.67 5.38
C GLN A 73 -5.16 -19.18 5.59
N GLN A 74 -6.25 -19.83 6.04
CA GLN A 74 -6.31 -21.28 6.22
C GLN A 74 -6.21 -22.06 4.91
N GLN A 75 -6.61 -21.49 3.78
CA GLN A 75 -6.46 -22.11 2.45
C GLN A 75 -5.05 -21.94 1.86
N ILE A 76 -4.34 -20.86 2.18
CA ILE A 76 -3.00 -20.60 1.65
C ILE A 76 -2.00 -21.65 2.14
N THR A 77 -2.04 -22.02 3.43
CA THR A 77 -1.09 -22.99 4.01
C THR A 77 -1.09 -24.36 3.31
N PRO A 78 -2.24 -25.04 3.11
CA PRO A 78 -2.26 -26.32 2.41
C PRO A 78 -1.86 -26.18 0.93
N LEU A 79 -2.22 -25.07 0.28
CA LEU A 79 -1.80 -24.82 -1.11
C LEU A 79 -0.28 -24.63 -1.21
N GLN A 80 0.34 -23.93 -0.26
CA GLN A 80 1.80 -23.82 -0.18
C GLN A 80 2.46 -25.18 0.03
N ALA A 81 1.92 -26.01 0.92
CA ALA A 81 2.43 -27.37 1.13
C ALA A 81 2.32 -28.24 -0.15
N GLN A 82 1.22 -28.11 -0.89
CA GLN A 82 1.04 -28.79 -2.18
C GLN A 82 2.05 -28.30 -3.22
N LEU A 83 2.31 -26.99 -3.30
CA LEU A 83 3.32 -26.42 -4.17
C LEU A 83 4.71 -26.99 -3.87
N THR A 84 5.13 -27.00 -2.60
CA THR A 84 6.42 -27.59 -2.19
C THR A 84 6.52 -29.06 -2.61
N LYS A 85 5.48 -29.86 -2.35
CA LYS A 85 5.45 -31.28 -2.73
C LYS A 85 5.53 -31.50 -4.25
N LEU A 86 4.90 -30.62 -5.02
CA LEU A 86 4.99 -30.67 -6.48
C LEU A 86 6.39 -30.27 -6.97
N GLN A 87 6.98 -29.24 -6.37
CA GLN A 87 8.35 -28.79 -6.66
C GLN A 87 9.36 -29.93 -6.43
N GLU A 88 9.30 -30.60 -5.28
CA GLU A 88 10.15 -31.76 -4.96
C GLU A 88 9.98 -32.90 -5.97
N LYS A 89 8.74 -33.17 -6.41
CA LYS A 89 8.46 -34.20 -7.42
C LYS A 89 9.04 -33.84 -8.78
N ILE A 90 9.02 -32.57 -9.17
CA ILE A 90 9.64 -32.09 -10.40
C ILE A 90 11.15 -32.31 -10.34
N GLU A 91 11.80 -31.85 -9.26
CA GLU A 91 13.24 -32.00 -9.08
C GLU A 91 13.68 -33.49 -9.10
N TYR A 92 12.90 -34.36 -8.45
CA TYR A 92 13.15 -35.80 -8.50
C TYR A 92 13.05 -36.37 -9.92
N LYS A 93 12.04 -35.95 -10.69
CA LYS A 93 11.87 -36.40 -12.07
C LYS A 93 12.98 -35.88 -12.98
N GLU A 94 13.43 -34.64 -12.79
CA GLU A 94 14.55 -34.05 -13.53
C GLU A 94 15.84 -34.86 -13.29
N LYS A 95 16.17 -35.16 -12.02
CA LYS A 95 17.33 -36.02 -11.71
C LYS A 95 17.25 -37.40 -12.38
N ARG A 96 16.07 -38.03 -12.40
CA ARG A 96 15.89 -39.31 -13.11
C ARG A 96 16.08 -39.18 -14.62
N ILE A 97 15.66 -38.06 -15.22
CA ILE A 97 15.88 -37.81 -16.65
C ILE A 97 17.38 -37.67 -16.90
N ASP A 98 18.11 -36.92 -16.08
CA ASP A 98 19.55 -36.75 -16.21
C ASP A 98 20.30 -38.08 -16.07
N GLU A 99 19.95 -38.91 -15.08
CA GLU A 99 20.51 -40.26 -14.91
C GLU A 99 20.27 -41.16 -16.12
N LEU A 100 19.08 -41.09 -16.73
CA LEU A 100 18.72 -41.88 -17.90
C LEU A 100 19.34 -41.34 -19.20
N GLN A 101 19.64 -40.04 -19.27
CA GLN A 101 20.32 -39.40 -20.40
C GLN A 101 21.84 -39.61 -20.38
N GLN A 102 22.43 -39.91 -19.21
CA GLN A 102 23.84 -40.30 -19.17
C GLN A 102 24.04 -41.55 -20.05
N PRO A 103 25.00 -41.52 -21.01
CA PRO A 103 25.22 -42.64 -21.90
C PRO A 103 25.59 -43.85 -21.05
N LYS A 104 24.69 -44.84 -21.01
CA LYS A 104 24.98 -46.16 -20.47
C LYS A 104 26.22 -46.64 -21.21
N ALA A 105 27.34 -46.78 -20.49
CA ALA A 105 28.53 -47.40 -21.05
C ALA A 105 28.14 -48.80 -21.52
N VAL A 106 27.89 -48.93 -22.82
CA VAL A 106 27.67 -50.22 -23.46
C VAL A 106 29.01 -50.90 -23.33
N MET A 107 29.10 -51.90 -22.44
CA MET A 107 30.29 -52.73 -22.26
C MET A 107 30.81 -53.09 -23.66
N PRO A 108 32.08 -52.78 -24.01
CA PRO A 108 32.61 -53.20 -25.30
C PRO A 108 32.55 -54.73 -25.33
N SER A 109 31.66 -55.25 -26.16
CA SER A 109 31.48 -56.68 -26.36
C SER A 109 32.81 -57.21 -26.87
N SER A 110 33.52 -58.00 -26.05
CA SER A 110 34.79 -58.65 -26.39
C SER A 110 34.63 -59.76 -27.45
N LEU A 111 33.57 -59.70 -28.27
CA LEU A 111 33.20 -60.68 -29.27
C LEU A 111 33.51 -60.21 -30.71
N ALA A 112 33.97 -58.97 -30.90
CA ALA A 112 34.54 -58.52 -32.17
C ALA A 112 36.04 -58.88 -32.23
N GLN A 113 36.28 -60.15 -32.57
CA GLN A 113 37.36 -60.69 -33.42
C GLN A 113 38.37 -59.61 -33.91
N GLY A 114 39.67 -59.73 -33.65
CA GLY A 114 40.51 -60.81 -34.17
C GLY A 114 40.90 -60.49 -35.62
N ILE A 115 42.21 -60.43 -35.91
CA ILE A 115 42.92 -60.17 -37.19
C ILE A 115 42.70 -58.75 -37.78
N THR A 116 43.70 -57.87 -37.96
CA THR A 116 45.02 -58.05 -38.57
C THR A 116 46.04 -57.03 -38.01
N SER A 117 47.28 -57.46 -37.82
CA SER A 117 48.51 -56.62 -37.78
C SER A 117 48.75 -56.04 -39.20
N GLN A 118 49.51 -54.98 -39.49
CA GLN A 118 50.77 -54.42 -38.98
C GLN A 118 50.98 -53.06 -39.72
N THR A 119 51.13 -51.92 -39.03
CA THR A 119 52.34 -51.03 -38.96
C THR A 119 52.67 -50.16 -40.20
N PRO A 120 53.56 -49.13 -40.10
CA PRO A 120 53.34 -47.81 -39.50
C PRO A 120 53.81 -46.66 -40.44
N ASP A 121 53.54 -45.39 -40.11
CA ASP A 121 54.61 -44.36 -39.96
C ASP A 121 54.14 -42.91 -39.82
N PHE A 122 54.78 -42.27 -38.83
CA PHE A 122 55.16 -40.87 -38.61
C PHE A 122 54.28 -39.71 -39.13
N SER A 123 53.84 -38.85 -38.21
CA SER A 123 54.57 -37.60 -37.88
C SER A 123 53.75 -36.69 -36.97
N ALA A 124 54.46 -35.93 -36.12
CA ALA A 124 53.97 -35.26 -34.94
C ALA A 124 53.64 -33.75 -35.15
N SER A 125 52.57 -33.31 -34.48
CA SER A 125 52.42 -32.04 -33.73
C SER A 125 52.37 -30.70 -34.52
N PRO A 126 52.04 -29.55 -33.88
CA PRO A 126 50.67 -29.02 -33.79
C PRO A 126 50.60 -27.54 -34.26
N SER A 127 49.41 -26.91 -34.31
CA SER A 127 49.16 -25.52 -33.83
C SER A 127 47.88 -24.88 -34.34
N LEU A 128 47.07 -24.42 -33.38
CA LEU A 128 46.51 -23.07 -33.23
C LEU A 128 45.66 -22.47 -34.37
N THR A 129 44.36 -22.39 -34.10
CA THR A 129 43.48 -21.36 -34.64
C THR A 129 42.73 -20.68 -33.50
N PRO A 130 42.82 -19.34 -33.36
CA PRO A 130 41.72 -18.58 -32.80
C PRO A 130 41.28 -17.50 -33.78
N ALA A 131 40.01 -17.51 -34.16
CA ALA A 131 39.36 -16.44 -34.90
C ALA A 131 38.01 -16.13 -34.26
N ALA A 132 37.93 -15.05 -33.49
CA ALA A 132 36.74 -14.21 -33.36
C ALA A 132 37.06 -12.92 -32.60
N THR A 133 37.11 -11.86 -33.39
CA THR A 133 36.89 -10.42 -33.17
C THR A 133 36.07 -10.03 -31.92
N PRO A 134 36.48 -8.99 -31.17
CA PRO A 134 35.59 -8.19 -30.34
C PRO A 134 35.24 -6.86 -31.02
N THR A 135 33.97 -6.46 -30.94
CA THR A 135 33.49 -5.10 -31.28
C THR A 135 32.43 -4.69 -30.24
N PRO A 136 32.05 -3.41 -30.09
CA PRO A 136 32.17 -2.70 -28.82
C PRO A 136 30.79 -2.40 -28.18
N THR A 137 30.86 -2.10 -26.88
CA THR A 137 30.02 -1.29 -25.99
C THR A 137 28.74 -0.63 -26.57
N PRO A 138 27.64 -0.55 -25.77
CA PRO A 138 27.44 0.68 -24.98
C PRO A 138 26.99 0.46 -23.52
N PRO A 139 27.04 1.51 -22.67
CA PRO A 139 27.10 1.37 -21.21
C PRO A 139 25.72 1.21 -20.58
N ALA A 140 25.50 0.11 -19.86
CA ALA A 140 24.36 -0.03 -18.97
C ALA A 140 24.66 0.69 -17.66
N LYS A 141 24.02 1.85 -17.53
CA LYS A 141 24.01 2.72 -16.37
C LYS A 141 23.64 1.95 -15.10
N THR A 142 24.48 2.13 -14.08
CA THR A 142 24.15 2.21 -12.66
C THR A 142 22.92 1.43 -12.17
N GLY A 143 23.25 0.33 -11.49
CA GLY A 143 22.35 -0.51 -10.69
C GLY A 143 21.30 0.28 -9.92
N THR A 144 20.08 0.24 -10.43
CA THR A 144 18.90 0.32 -9.59
C THR A 144 18.38 -1.11 -9.52
N VAL A 145 18.47 -1.72 -8.34
CA VAL A 145 17.91 -3.05 -8.04
C VAL A 145 16.55 -3.14 -8.72
N ARG A 146 16.31 -4.13 -9.59
CA ARG A 146 15.02 -4.33 -10.29
C ARG A 146 13.92 -4.49 -9.24
N ARG A 147 13.29 -3.39 -8.83
CA ARG A 147 12.15 -3.39 -7.93
C ARG A 147 10.97 -3.98 -8.69
N MET A 148 10.39 -5.04 -8.15
CA MET A 148 9.25 -5.74 -8.71
C MET A 148 8.04 -5.53 -7.81
N CYS A 149 6.90 -5.18 -8.40
CA CYS A 149 5.66 -5.09 -7.66
C CYS A 149 5.19 -6.51 -7.29
N PRO A 150 4.95 -6.81 -6.02
CA PRO A 150 4.51 -8.14 -5.57
C PRO A 150 3.06 -8.48 -6.00
N ASN A 151 2.27 -7.49 -6.43
CA ASN A 151 0.87 -7.69 -6.83
C ASN A 151 0.69 -7.91 -8.34
N CYS A 152 1.57 -7.36 -9.20
CA CYS A 152 1.41 -7.49 -10.66
C CYS A 152 2.70 -7.82 -11.42
N ASN A 153 3.79 -8.12 -10.70
CA ASN A 153 5.13 -8.40 -11.22
C ASN A 153 5.72 -7.33 -12.17
N ALA A 154 5.13 -6.14 -12.22
CA ALA A 154 5.68 -5.04 -13.00
C ALA A 154 7.03 -4.62 -12.40
N ALA A 155 8.06 -4.53 -13.25
CA ALA A 155 9.44 -4.28 -12.83
C ALA A 155 9.98 -2.95 -13.39
N GLY A 156 10.96 -2.38 -12.68
CA GLY A 156 11.66 -1.17 -13.14
C GLY A 156 10.80 0.08 -13.00
N PHE A 157 10.57 0.80 -14.11
CA PHE A 157 9.87 2.10 -14.15
C PHE A 157 8.42 2.08 -13.67
N ALA A 158 7.83 0.89 -13.54
CA ALA A 158 6.48 0.71 -13.03
C ALA A 158 6.37 0.81 -11.50
N VAL A 159 7.48 0.81 -10.77
CA VAL A 159 7.52 0.97 -9.30
C VAL A 159 8.17 2.32 -8.98
N LYS A 160 7.40 3.24 -8.40
CA LYS A 160 7.84 4.59 -8.02
C LYS A 160 7.93 4.72 -6.52
N GLU A 161 8.89 5.50 -6.04
CA GLU A 161 9.03 5.84 -4.62
C GLU A 161 8.22 7.11 -4.32
N VAL A 162 7.30 7.03 -3.35
CA VAL A 162 6.40 8.10 -2.94
C VAL A 162 6.50 8.29 -1.43
N GLU A 163 6.38 9.52 -0.95
CA GLU A 163 6.39 9.83 0.49
C GLU A 163 5.08 9.39 1.16
N ASP A 164 5.20 8.63 2.24
CA ASP A 164 4.11 8.16 3.05
C ASP A 164 3.72 9.19 4.12
N LYS A 165 2.72 10.02 3.80
CA LYS A 165 2.25 11.08 4.70
C LYS A 165 1.66 10.56 6.01
N THR A 166 1.34 9.28 6.10
CA THR A 166 0.85 8.63 7.32
C THR A 166 1.95 8.16 8.26
N ARG A 167 3.21 8.10 7.80
CA ARG A 167 4.35 7.64 8.61
C ARG A 167 5.46 8.68 8.64
N ILE A 168 5.52 9.44 9.72
CA ILE A 168 6.49 10.52 9.90
C ILE A 168 7.69 9.99 10.70
N ILE A 169 8.90 10.17 10.16
CA ILE A 169 10.15 9.73 10.78
C ILE A 169 10.64 10.75 11.80
N SER A 170 10.54 12.05 11.49
CA SER A 170 10.94 13.14 12.38
C SER A 170 10.20 14.44 12.05
N TYR A 171 9.99 15.30 13.05
CA TYR A 171 9.21 16.53 12.94
C TYR A 171 10.04 17.83 12.96
N ILE A 172 11.37 17.77 13.15
CA ILE A 172 12.19 18.97 13.37
C ILE A 172 13.37 18.99 12.40
N PRO A 173 13.64 20.11 11.68
CA PRO A 173 12.89 21.38 11.63
C PRO A 173 11.70 21.40 10.64
N LYS A 174 11.51 20.34 9.83
CA LYS A 174 10.34 20.11 8.96
C LYS A 174 9.94 18.63 9.04
N PRO A 175 8.66 18.25 8.81
CA PRO A 175 8.25 16.86 8.82
C PRO A 175 8.94 16.08 7.70
N ILE A 176 9.67 15.04 8.07
CA ILE A 176 10.30 14.09 7.15
C ILE A 176 9.45 12.83 7.15
N TYR A 177 8.86 12.52 5.99
CA TYR A 177 8.01 11.35 5.80
C TYR A 177 8.82 10.12 5.40
N ALA A 178 8.36 8.94 5.79
CA ALA A 178 8.90 7.68 5.29
C ALA A 178 8.64 7.55 3.80
N LYS A 179 9.49 6.80 3.09
CA LYS A 179 9.29 6.52 1.67
C LYS A 179 8.65 5.13 1.50
N LYS A 180 7.69 5.02 0.60
CA LYS A 180 7.01 3.78 0.20
C LYS A 180 7.07 3.58 -1.30
N LEU A 181 6.97 2.34 -1.77
CA LEU A 181 6.97 2.02 -3.19
C LEU A 181 5.53 1.84 -3.68
N VAL A 182 5.17 2.54 -4.75
CA VAL A 182 3.84 2.48 -5.36
C VAL A 182 3.98 1.98 -6.79
N CYS A 183 3.22 0.95 -7.12
CA CYS A 183 3.13 0.46 -8.48
C CYS A 183 2.18 1.33 -9.31
N THR A 184 2.66 1.90 -10.42
CA THR A 184 1.84 2.72 -11.32
C THR A 184 0.90 1.91 -12.20
N LYS A 185 1.05 0.58 -12.25
CA LYS A 185 0.21 -0.32 -13.05
C LYS A 185 -1.03 -0.78 -12.29
N CYS A 186 -0.88 -1.15 -11.02
CA CYS A 186 -1.99 -1.66 -10.20
C CYS A 186 -2.33 -0.79 -8.99
N GLY A 187 -1.62 0.32 -8.77
CA GLY A 187 -1.84 1.21 -7.62
C GLY A 187 -1.40 0.63 -6.28
N PHE A 188 -0.79 -0.56 -6.25
CA PHE A 188 -0.41 -1.23 -5.02
C PHE A 188 0.78 -0.54 -4.33
N GLU A 189 0.64 -0.24 -3.05
CA GLU A 189 1.64 0.40 -2.19
C GLU A 189 2.29 -0.63 -1.26
N PHE A 190 3.63 -0.63 -1.13
CA PHE A 190 4.39 -1.57 -0.29
C PHE A 190 5.75 -1.02 0.14
#